data_AF-A0A2P5NWG9-F1
#
_entry.id   AF-A0A2P5NWG9-F1
#
_cell.length_a   1.000
_cell.length_b   1.000
_cell.length_c   1.000
_cell.angle_alpha   90.00
_cell.angle_beta   90.00
_cell.angle_gamma   90.00
#
_symmetry.space_group_name_H-M   'P 1'
#
loop_
_entity.id
_entity.type
_entity.pdbx_description
1 polymer ?
#
loop_
_entity_poly.entity_id
_entity_poly.type
_entity_poly.pdbx_seq_one_letter_code
_entity_poly.pdbx_strand_id
1 'polypeptide(L)'
;DLMFEGGIANMNYSISNNAEYGEYVTGPKVINDESRQAMREALQNIRNGEYAKKFILEGLTNYPEMTAKRRLNAEHPIEVVGAQLRSMMPWIKANQIVDKSKN
;
A
#
# COMPACT_ATOMS: atom_id res chain seq x y z
N ASP A 1 -2.45 -2.06 -13.03
CA ASP A 1 -3.07 -2.85 -14.10
C ASP A 1 -2.05 -3.19 -15.19
N LEU A 2 -1.50 -2.21 -15.92
CA LEU A 2 -0.51 -2.47 -17.00
C LEU A 2 0.69 -3.35 -16.61
N MET A 3 1.28 -3.16 -15.41
CA MET A 3 2.37 -4.00 -14.93
C MET A 3 1.93 -5.45 -14.64
N PHE A 4 0.70 -5.64 -14.17
CA PHE A 4 0.16 -6.98 -13.91
C PHE A 4 -0.10 -7.71 -15.23
N GLU A 5 -0.57 -7.00 -16.24
CA GLU A 5 -0.91 -7.57 -17.55
C GLU A 5 0.32 -7.82 -18.45
N GLY A 6 1.39 -7.04 -18.32
CA GLY A 6 2.54 -7.10 -19.25
C GLY A 6 3.92 -6.78 -18.68
N GLY A 7 4.06 -6.62 -17.36
CA GLY A 7 5.35 -6.31 -16.73
C GLY A 7 5.80 -4.85 -16.85
N ILE A 8 6.98 -4.55 -16.30
CA ILE A 8 7.53 -3.18 -16.22
C ILE A 8 7.77 -2.58 -17.61
N ALA A 9 8.36 -3.35 -18.54
CA ALA A 9 8.65 -2.87 -19.88
C ALA A 9 7.39 -2.44 -20.64
N ASN A 10 6.29 -3.20 -20.53
CA ASN A 10 5.01 -2.84 -21.13
C ASN A 10 4.41 -1.57 -20.50
N MET A 11 4.55 -1.42 -19.17
CA MET A 11 4.12 -0.21 -18.49
C MET A 11 4.91 1.02 -18.98
N ASN A 12 6.24 0.91 -19.08
CA ASN A 12 7.11 2.00 -19.53
C ASN A 12 6.82 2.39 -20.99
N TYR A 13 6.54 1.42 -21.85
CA TYR A 13 6.11 1.69 -23.23
C TYR A 13 4.75 2.43 -23.31
N SER A 14 3.90 2.27 -22.29
CA SER A 14 2.54 2.85 -22.28
C SER A 14 2.47 4.27 -21.70
N ILE A 15 3.52 4.74 -21.03
CA ILE A 15 3.59 6.09 -20.44
C ILE A 15 4.39 7.05 -21.34
N SER A 16 4.31 8.35 -21.08
CA SER A 16 5.12 9.33 -21.82
C SER A 16 6.62 9.18 -21.51
N ASN A 17 7.49 9.46 -22.48
CA ASN A 17 8.95 9.48 -22.29
C ASN A 17 9.41 10.37 -21.11
N ASN A 18 8.69 11.45 -20.81
CA ASN A 18 9.00 12.33 -19.67
C ASN A 18 8.75 11.62 -18.32
N ALA A 19 7.68 10.83 -18.23
CA ALA A 19 7.38 10.04 -17.03
C ALA A 19 8.38 8.90 -16.85
N GLU A 20 8.71 8.20 -17.94
CA GLU A 20 9.72 7.13 -17.95
C GLU A 20 11.11 7.64 -17.52
N TYR A 21 11.57 8.78 -18.08
CA TYR A 21 12.83 9.38 -17.64
C TYR A 21 12.79 9.80 -16.16
N GLY A 22 11.66 10.36 -15.72
CA GLY A 22 11.45 10.71 -14.31
C GLY A 22 11.54 9.49 -13.37
N GLU A 23 10.97 8.35 -13.78
CA GLU A 23 11.06 7.07 -13.08
C GLU A 23 12.53 6.64 -12.91
N TYR A 24 13.33 6.64 -13.99
CA TYR A 24 14.73 6.22 -13.93
C TYR A 24 15.60 7.08 -13.02
N VAL A 25 15.36 8.40 -13.01
CA VAL A 25 16.18 9.34 -12.24
C VAL A 25 15.75 9.44 -10.78
N THR A 26 14.45 9.32 -10.51
CA THR A 26 13.88 9.61 -9.17
C THR A 26 13.49 8.35 -8.42
N GLY A 27 13.05 7.30 -9.12
CA GLY A 27 12.65 6.02 -8.52
C GLY A 27 13.70 5.45 -7.57
N PRO A 28 14.97 5.29 -7.99
CA PRO A 28 16.05 4.79 -7.12
C PRO A 28 16.39 5.70 -5.94
N LYS A 29 16.08 7.01 -6.02
CA LYS A 29 16.30 7.95 -4.92
C LYS A 29 15.26 7.77 -3.82
N VAL A 30 14.02 7.43 -4.20
CA VAL A 30 12.93 7.17 -3.25
C VAL A 30 13.05 5.74 -2.70
N ILE A 31 13.24 4.74 -3.56
CA ILE A 31 13.47 3.34 -3.17
C ILE A 31 14.97 3.04 -3.25
N ASN A 32 15.66 3.51 -2.22
CA ASN A 32 17.11 3.48 -2.06
C ASN A 32 17.61 2.27 -1.25
N ASP A 33 18.90 2.27 -0.90
CA ASP A 33 19.53 1.18 -0.15
C ASP A 33 18.98 1.02 1.26
N GLU A 34 18.60 2.12 1.92
CA GLU A 34 17.94 2.11 3.23
C GLU A 34 16.56 1.45 3.14
N SER A 35 15.80 1.75 2.09
CA SER A 35 14.52 1.10 1.82
C SER A 35 14.69 -0.41 1.62
N ARG A 36 15.72 -0.82 0.86
CA ARG A 36 16.04 -2.24 0.66
C ARG A 36 16.55 -2.90 1.94
N GLN A 37 17.25 -2.17 2.80
CA GLN A 37 17.69 -2.67 4.10
C GLN A 37 16.51 -2.93 5.02
N ALA A 38 15.54 -2.00 5.07
CA ALA A 38 14.30 -2.19 5.82
C ALA A 38 13.52 -3.42 5.32
N MET A 39 13.49 -3.68 4.01
CA MET A 39 12.88 -4.90 3.45
C MET A 39 13.60 -6.18 3.92
N ARG A 40 14.95 -6.18 3.96
CA ARG A 40 15.73 -7.33 4.46
C ARG A 40 15.49 -7.58 5.93
N GLU A 41 15.45 -6.53 6.74
CA GLU A 41 15.14 -6.60 8.17
C GLU A 41 13.72 -7.14 8.40
N ALA A 42 12.73 -6.66 7.64
CA ALA A 42 11.37 -7.18 7.70
C ALA A 42 11.33 -8.70 7.39
N LEU A 43 12.05 -9.15 6.36
CA LEU A 43 12.16 -10.58 6.04
C LEU A 43 12.85 -11.37 7.17
N GLN A 44 13.90 -10.83 7.77
CA GLN A 44 14.58 -11.46 8.90
C GLN A 44 13.64 -11.62 10.10
N ASN A 45 12.89 -10.57 10.45
CA ASN A 45 11.92 -10.56 11.55
C ASN A 45 10.74 -11.52 11.31
N ILE A 46 10.39 -11.78 10.05
CA ILE A 46 9.43 -12.82 9.69
C ILE A 46 10.05 -14.21 9.90
N ARG A 47 11.25 -14.44 9.34
CA ARG A 47 11.92 -15.75 9.37
C ARG A 47 12.33 -16.20 10.77
N ASN A 48 12.71 -15.28 11.64
CA ASN A 48 13.09 -15.57 13.03
C ASN A 48 11.89 -15.59 14.00
N GLY A 49 10.68 -15.32 13.52
CA GLY A 49 9.44 -15.37 14.29
C GLY A 49 9.15 -14.15 15.17
N GLU A 50 9.98 -13.11 15.15
CA GLU A 50 9.76 -11.88 15.92
C GLU A 50 8.45 -11.18 15.54
N TYR A 51 8.14 -11.10 14.25
CA TYR A 51 6.89 -10.53 13.78
C TYR A 51 5.68 -11.29 14.32
N ALA A 52 5.71 -12.63 14.23
CA ALA A 52 4.63 -13.49 14.73
C ALA A 52 4.42 -13.32 16.24
N LYS A 53 5.52 -13.26 17.02
CA LYS A 53 5.46 -13.02 18.46
C LYS A 53 4.82 -11.67 18.80
N LYS A 54 5.21 -10.59 18.10
CA LYS A 54 4.63 -9.25 18.27
C LYS A 54 3.14 -9.25 17.97
N PHE A 55 2.73 -9.87 16.87
CA PHE A 55 1.31 -9.93 16.48
C PHE A 55 0.45 -10.74 17.46
N ILE A 56 0.94 -11.88 17.95
CA ILE A 56 0.24 -12.67 18.97
C ILE A 56 0.07 -11.84 20.26
N LEU A 57 1.13 -11.16 20.71
CA LEU A 57 1.07 -10.33 21.91
C LEU A 57 0.06 -9.19 21.76
N GLU A 58 0.06 -8.51 20.61
CA GLU A 58 -0.91 -7.47 20.29
C GLU A 58 -2.35 -8.00 20.39
N GLY A 59 -2.61 -9.19 19.85
CA GLY A 59 -3.91 -9.87 19.96
C GLY A 59 -4.27 -10.24 21.41
N LEU A 60 -3.32 -10.71 22.21
CA LEU A 60 -3.52 -10.99 23.64
C LEU A 60 -3.85 -9.71 24.43
N THR A 61 -3.37 -8.55 23.99
CA THR A 61 -3.69 -7.24 24.57
C THR A 61 -4.94 -6.58 23.98
N ASN A 62 -5.70 -7.30 23.15
CA ASN A 62 -6.90 -6.81 22.48
C ASN A 62 -6.63 -5.65 21.49
N TYR A 63 -5.54 -5.74 20.73
CA TYR A 63 -5.24 -4.91 19.56
C TYR A 63 -5.14 -3.37 19.77
N PRO A 64 -4.44 -2.87 20.82
CA PRO A 64 -4.34 -1.44 21.08
C PRO A 64 -3.61 -0.66 19.97
N GLU A 65 -2.48 -1.14 19.47
CA GLU A 65 -1.73 -0.50 18.39
C GLU A 65 -2.52 -0.51 17.10
N MET A 66 -3.11 -1.66 16.73
CA MET A 66 -3.93 -1.75 15.52
C MET A 66 -5.15 -0.84 15.58
N THR A 67 -5.81 -0.74 16.74
CA THR A 67 -6.95 0.16 16.93
C THR A 67 -6.54 1.61 16.73
N ALA A 68 -5.41 2.03 17.31
CA ALA A 68 -4.88 3.37 17.12
C ALA A 68 -4.52 3.64 15.64
N LYS A 69 -3.83 2.72 14.98
CA LYS A 69 -3.45 2.85 13.56
C LYS A 69 -4.68 2.88 12.63
N ARG A 70 -5.70 2.06 12.88
CA ARG A 70 -6.97 2.09 12.13
C ARG A 70 -7.66 3.44 12.23
N ARG A 71 -7.70 4.02 13.44
CA ARG A 71 -8.26 5.36 13.66
C ARG A 71 -7.50 6.42 12.88
N LEU A 72 -6.16 6.45 13.01
CA LEU A 72 -5.32 7.41 12.30
C LEU A 72 -5.44 7.29 10.77
N ASN A 73 -5.54 6.07 10.25
CA ASN A 73 -5.74 5.85 8.82
C ASN A 73 -7.13 6.33 8.35
N ALA A 74 -8.18 6.09 9.13
CA ALA A 74 -9.53 6.55 8.82
C ALA A 74 -9.64 8.08 8.83
N GLU A 75 -8.86 8.75 9.69
CA GLU A 75 -8.77 10.21 9.80
C GLU A 75 -7.82 10.83 8.76
N HIS A 76 -7.01 10.04 8.06
CA HIS A 76 -6.01 10.56 7.13
C HIS A 76 -6.67 11.36 6.00
N PRO A 77 -6.14 12.54 5.62
CA PRO A 77 -6.77 13.40 4.60
C PRO A 77 -7.06 12.70 3.26
N ILE A 78 -6.24 11.70 2.89
CA ILE A 78 -6.45 10.89 1.68
C ILE A 78 -7.80 10.14 1.69
N GLU A 79 -8.26 9.67 2.86
CA GLU A 79 -9.52 8.95 2.99
C GLU A 79 -10.71 9.90 2.91
N VAL A 80 -10.61 11.08 3.53
CA VAL A 80 -11.64 12.11 3.48
C VAL A 80 -11.86 12.60 2.06
N VAL A 81 -10.79 13.05 1.39
CA VAL A 81 -10.87 13.56 0.01
C VAL A 81 -11.20 12.42 -0.96
N GLY A 82 -10.58 11.25 -0.78
CA GLY A 82 -10.83 10.08 -1.61
C GLY A 82 -12.27 9.60 -1.58
N ALA A 83 -12.92 9.61 -0.41
CA ALA A 83 -14.33 9.24 -0.28
C ALA A 83 -15.25 10.19 -1.07
N GLN A 84 -15.00 11.50 -0.99
CA GLN A 84 -15.76 12.51 -1.73
C GLN A 84 -15.60 12.31 -3.24
N LEU A 85 -14.36 12.19 -3.73
CA LEU A 85 -14.08 11.98 -5.16
C LEU A 85 -14.73 10.70 -5.68
N ARG A 86 -14.56 9.56 -4.98
CA ARG A 86 -15.17 8.28 -5.39
C ARG A 86 -16.70 8.31 -5.36
N SER A 87 -17.32 9.13 -4.51
CA SER A 87 -18.78 9.26 -4.46
C SER A 87 -19.36 9.87 -5.75
N MET A 88 -18.57 10.71 -6.43
CA MET A 88 -18.92 11.39 -7.67
C MET A 88 -18.58 10.58 -8.93
N MET A 89 -18.06 9.35 -8.78
CA MET A 89 -17.64 8.47 -9.86
C MET A 89 -18.56 7.23 -9.91
N PRO A 90 -19.71 7.27 -10.62
CA PRO A 90 -20.71 6.20 -10.60
C PRO A 90 -20.16 4.82 -11.01
N TRP A 91 -19.21 4.79 -11.94
CA TRP A 91 -18.58 3.56 -12.43
C TRP A 91 -17.76 2.83 -11.35
N ILE A 92 -17.24 3.55 -10.34
CA ILE A 92 -16.54 2.92 -9.21
C ILE A 92 -17.54 2.19 -8.31
N LYS A 93 -18.73 2.77 -8.07
CA LYS A 93 -19.78 2.11 -7.28
C LYS A 93 -20.29 0.85 -7.97
N ALA A 94 -20.42 0.88 -9.30
CA ALA A 94 -20.89 -0.26 -10.10
C ALA A 94 -19.92 -1.46 -10.03
N ASN A 95 -18.62 -1.21 -9.87
CA ASN A 95 -17.58 -2.24 -9.85
C ASN A 95 -17.04 -2.52 -8.43
N GLN A 96 -17.83 -2.27 -7.37
CA GLN A 96 -17.37 -2.53 -6.01
C GLN A 96 -17.17 -4.03 -5.77
N ILE A 97 -15.92 -4.41 -5.51
CA ILE A 97 -15.52 -5.79 -5.21
C ILE A 97 -15.76 -6.14 -3.73
N VAL A 98 -15.79 -5.13 -2.85
CA VAL A 98 -15.87 -5.31 -1.38
C VAL A 98 -17.20 -4.78 -0.84
N ASP A 99 -18.00 -5.67 -0.29
CA ASP A 99 -19.22 -5.36 0.45
C ASP A 99 -18.89 -5.10 1.93
N LYS A 100 -19.03 -3.86 2.38
CA LYS A 100 -18.76 -3.45 3.75
C LYS A 100 -19.82 -3.89 4.76
N SER A 101 -20.95 -4.43 4.31
CA SER A 101 -22.00 -4.97 5.20
C SER A 101 -21.72 -6.40 5.68
N LYS A 102 -20.72 -7.06 5.08
CA LYS A 102 -20.38 -8.47 5.36
C LYS A 102 -19.08 -8.67 6.15
N ASN A 103 -18.34 -7.60 6.45
CA ASN A 103 -17.04 -7.64 7.14
C ASN A 103 -17.08 -6.91 8.48
#